data_AF-A0A4R7IYG1-F1
#
_entry.id   AF-A0A4R7IYG1-F1
#
_cell.length_a   1.000
_cell.length_b   1.000
_cell.length_c   1.000
_cell.angle_alpha   90.00
_cell.angle_beta   90.00
_cell.angle_gamma   90.00
#
_symmetry.space_group_name_H-M   'P 1'
#
loop_
_entity.id
_entity.type
_entity.pdbx_description
1 polymer ?
#
loop_
_entity_poly.entity_id
_entity_poly.type
_entity_poly.pdbx_seq_one_letter_code
_entity_poly.pdbx_strand_id
1 'polypeptide(L)'
;MNQIIDTTPLERRVTRREARDFRTAMAESGNAGWGSLSVSGNATIAALIGGLTTVAVLLVVGIVWIFNRSPELLLLAAAGVAFGGLIMVAIFAMMNRDRRLSLWKQHLTCVRFAERNGFVYRPETPGPRYPGLIFNLGNGRATEPGIFSDDGPVVACGRYKWETGSGDDSKTHRWQYAAIRLPGTLPHMVLDARSNNRLGTNLPVAYRSDQRVSLGQPLDKHFTAYAPSGYGFDAYYIFTPDLIAYLVDASRAFDLEIVDDWLFVYSRSGLDITAPRTWQQLDWLAQTVGARVGSRSESYRDHRVGEPAMDAPGLTPRPAPTGPPPQVAPRGRRLRTGVKWTAIAGGILYGIYLLISLIAKIAEWVG
;
A
#
# COMPACT_ATOMS: atom_id res chain seq x y z
N MET A 1 -10.33 24.94 -14.42
CA MET A 1 -9.28 24.97 -15.46
C MET A 1 -8.60 23.61 -15.45
N ASN A 2 -8.34 22.99 -16.60
CA ASN A 2 -7.68 21.68 -16.67
C ASN A 2 -6.16 21.89 -16.57
N GLN A 3 -5.62 21.88 -15.36
CA GLN A 3 -4.19 22.13 -15.12
C GLN A 3 -3.40 20.84 -15.39
N ILE A 4 -2.65 20.83 -16.49
CA ILE A 4 -1.73 19.73 -16.84
C ILE A 4 -0.66 19.62 -15.76
N ILE A 5 -0.37 18.41 -15.31
CA ILE A 5 0.61 18.13 -14.26
C ILE A 5 2.05 18.34 -14.80
N ASP A 6 2.75 19.34 -14.28
CA ASP A 6 4.14 19.67 -14.61
C ASP A 6 5.09 18.67 -13.93
N THR A 7 5.56 17.69 -14.71
CA THR A 7 6.52 16.66 -14.25
C THR A 7 7.99 17.07 -14.31
N THR A 8 8.32 18.27 -14.80
CA THR A 8 9.73 18.71 -14.93
C THR A 8 10.55 18.67 -13.62
N PRO A 9 9.98 18.90 -12.41
CA PRO A 9 10.75 18.80 -11.17
C PRO A 9 11.21 17.36 -10.84
N LEU A 10 10.53 16.34 -11.38
CA LEU A 10 10.87 14.93 -11.19
C LEU A 10 12.08 14.50 -12.02
N GLU A 11 12.28 15.13 -13.18
CA GLU A 11 13.40 14.84 -14.09
C GLU A 11 14.70 15.57 -13.67
N ARG A 12 14.57 16.68 -12.95
CA ARG A 12 15.69 17.51 -12.51
C ARG A 12 16.51 16.80 -11.42
N ARG A 13 17.76 16.47 -11.73
CA ARG A 13 18.71 15.83 -10.80
C ARG A 13 18.97 16.70 -9.55
N VAL A 14 18.73 16.14 -8.37
CA VAL A 14 19.08 16.76 -7.07
C VAL A 14 20.54 16.49 -6.72
N THR A 15 21.29 17.54 -6.43
CA THR A 15 22.70 17.49 -6.01
C THR A 15 22.86 16.96 -4.58
N ARG A 16 24.09 16.60 -4.20
CA ARG A 16 24.40 16.16 -2.83
C ARG A 16 24.30 17.30 -1.80
N ARG A 17 24.41 18.57 -2.23
CA ARG A 17 24.32 19.77 -1.38
C ARG A 17 22.86 20.08 -1.07
N GLU A 18 22.02 20.28 -2.08
CA GLU A 18 20.58 20.55 -1.92
C GLU A 18 19.90 19.55 -0.97
N ALA A 19 20.19 18.24 -1.11
CA ALA A 19 19.60 17.21 -0.25
C ALA A 19 20.09 17.24 1.21
N ARG A 20 21.30 17.77 1.48
CA ARG A 20 21.79 17.97 2.85
C ARG A 20 21.16 19.22 3.47
N ASP A 21 21.13 20.31 2.72
CA ASP A 21 20.59 21.59 3.15
C ASP A 21 19.08 21.44 3.46
N PHE A 22 18.34 20.74 2.58
CA PHE A 22 16.94 20.36 2.81
C PHE A 22 16.74 19.47 4.05
N ARG A 23 17.59 18.46 4.26
CA ARG A 23 17.53 17.61 5.46
C ARG A 23 17.73 18.44 6.75
N THR A 24 18.68 19.37 6.75
CA THR A 24 18.94 20.25 7.89
C THR A 24 17.71 21.12 8.18
N ALA A 25 17.16 21.79 7.16
CA ALA A 25 15.95 22.60 7.30
C ALA A 25 14.72 21.79 7.78
N MET A 26 14.54 20.56 7.29
CA MET A 26 13.45 19.68 7.76
C MET A 26 13.66 19.20 9.20
N ALA A 27 14.91 18.96 9.64
CA ALA A 27 15.21 18.64 11.04
C ALA A 27 14.94 19.83 11.97
N GLU A 28 15.29 21.05 11.54
CA GLU A 28 15.02 22.30 12.27
C GLU A 28 13.51 22.64 12.31
N SER A 29 12.72 22.19 11.35
CA SER A 29 11.26 22.44 11.28
C SER A 29 10.44 21.84 12.42
N GLY A 30 10.99 20.88 13.18
CA GLY A 30 10.30 20.18 14.27
C GLY A 30 9.12 19.28 13.85
N ASN A 31 8.83 19.17 12.54
CA ASN A 31 7.69 18.39 12.04
C ASN A 31 7.95 16.87 12.19
N ALA A 32 7.12 16.22 13.00
CA ALA A 32 7.24 14.80 13.37
C ALA A 32 7.34 13.83 12.18
N GLY A 33 6.67 14.13 11.05
CA GLY A 33 6.73 13.29 9.84
C GLY A 33 8.11 13.26 9.17
N TRP A 34 8.96 14.25 9.44
CA TRP A 34 10.37 14.27 9.02
C TRP A 34 11.32 13.73 10.12
N GLY A 35 10.85 13.67 11.37
CA GLY A 35 11.57 13.10 12.50
C GLY A 35 11.75 11.58 12.39
N SER A 36 10.72 10.83 12.00
CA SER A 36 10.76 9.37 11.86
C SER A 36 11.80 8.90 10.83
N LEU A 37 11.98 9.66 9.74
CA LEU A 37 13.00 9.44 8.70
C LEU A 37 14.44 9.67 9.17
N SER A 38 14.62 10.41 10.28
CA SER A 38 15.94 10.86 10.73
C SER A 38 16.62 9.86 11.66
N VAL A 39 15.86 9.26 12.59
CA VAL A 39 16.36 8.44 13.70
C VAL A 39 15.48 7.22 13.97
N SER A 40 16.07 6.02 13.95
CA SER A 40 15.69 4.84 14.78
C SER A 40 16.39 3.57 14.28
N GLY A 41 16.01 3.03 13.11
CA GLY A 41 16.36 1.65 12.72
C GLY A 41 17.86 1.30 12.55
N ASN A 42 18.72 2.26 12.23
CA ASN A 42 20.14 1.99 11.96
C ASN A 42 21.05 2.11 13.19
N ALA A 43 20.64 2.87 14.21
CA ALA A 43 21.44 3.04 15.43
C ALA A 43 21.47 1.73 16.22
N THR A 44 20.34 1.03 16.30
CA THR A 44 20.21 -0.32 16.84
C THR A 44 21.08 -1.32 16.09
N ILE A 45 21.08 -1.32 14.75
CA ILE A 45 21.91 -2.25 13.97
C ILE A 45 23.41 -1.96 14.16
N ALA A 46 23.82 -0.68 14.17
CA ALA A 46 25.22 -0.32 14.45
C ALA A 46 25.64 -0.71 15.88
N ALA A 47 24.75 -0.54 16.87
CA ALA A 47 24.97 -0.97 18.25
C ALA A 47 25.03 -2.50 18.37
N LEU A 48 24.24 -3.25 17.61
CA LEU A 48 24.30 -4.72 17.54
C LEU A 48 25.62 -5.20 16.92
N ILE A 49 26.08 -4.57 15.83
CA ILE A 49 27.41 -4.87 15.23
C ILE A 49 28.52 -4.57 16.23
N GLY A 50 28.45 -3.44 16.93
CA GLY A 50 29.39 -3.08 17.99
C GLY A 50 29.39 -4.08 19.14
N GLY A 51 28.21 -4.42 19.68
CA GLY A 51 28.06 -5.38 20.78
C GLY A 51 28.53 -6.79 20.41
N LEU A 52 28.19 -7.27 19.21
CA LEU A 52 28.66 -8.56 18.71
C LEU A 52 30.19 -8.58 18.53
N THR A 53 30.78 -7.47 18.06
CA THR A 53 32.24 -7.30 18.02
C THR A 53 32.83 -7.39 19.43
N THR A 54 32.26 -6.67 20.41
CA THR A 54 32.75 -6.71 21.81
C THR A 54 32.68 -8.13 22.38
N VAL A 55 31.59 -8.87 22.15
CA VAL A 55 31.47 -10.28 22.56
C VAL A 55 32.54 -11.15 21.88
N ALA A 56 32.79 -10.96 20.58
CA ALA A 56 33.85 -11.67 19.87
C ALA A 56 35.25 -11.36 20.42
N VAL A 57 35.55 -10.10 20.76
CA VAL A 57 36.81 -9.71 21.43
C VAL A 57 36.94 -10.45 22.77
N LEU A 58 35.90 -10.44 23.60
CA LEU A 58 35.91 -11.08 24.93
C LEU A 58 36.07 -12.59 24.84
N LEU A 59 35.42 -13.25 23.87
CA LEU A 59 35.59 -14.69 23.62
C LEU A 59 37.01 -15.03 23.16
N VAL A 60 37.58 -14.26 22.24
CA VAL A 60 38.97 -14.43 21.79
C VAL A 60 39.95 -14.21 22.94
N VAL A 61 39.75 -13.19 23.78
CA VAL A 61 40.55 -12.95 24.98
C VAL A 61 40.45 -14.13 25.96
N GLY A 62 39.25 -14.63 26.24
CA GLY A 62 39.06 -15.80 27.11
C GLY A 62 39.72 -17.07 26.58
N ILE A 63 39.57 -17.37 25.29
CA ILE A 63 40.19 -18.53 24.64
C ILE A 63 41.71 -18.43 24.69
N VAL A 64 42.31 -17.30 24.28
CA VAL A 64 43.77 -17.17 24.29
C VAL A 64 44.31 -17.23 25.72
N TRP A 65 43.64 -16.63 26.72
CA TRP A 65 44.06 -16.72 28.13
C TRP A 65 44.06 -18.15 28.69
N ILE A 66 43.10 -19.00 28.27
CA ILE A 66 43.03 -20.41 28.67
C ILE A 66 44.14 -21.24 28.01
N PHE A 67 44.39 -21.05 26.71
CA PHE A 67 45.28 -21.92 25.93
C PHE A 67 46.72 -21.39 25.77
N ASN A 68 47.00 -20.13 26.10
CA ASN A 68 48.28 -19.49 25.81
C ASN A 68 48.62 -18.34 26.79
N ARG A 69 49.72 -18.48 27.54
CA ARG A 69 50.17 -17.47 28.53
C ARG A 69 50.91 -16.27 27.91
N SER A 70 51.05 -16.18 26.59
CA SER A 70 51.73 -15.06 25.94
C SER A 70 50.81 -13.82 25.79
N PRO A 71 51.10 -12.69 26.45
CA PRO A 71 50.24 -11.50 26.42
C PRO A 71 50.24 -10.80 25.05
N GLU A 72 51.28 -11.00 24.24
CA GLU A 72 51.43 -10.40 22.91
C GLU A 72 50.41 -10.94 21.91
N LEU A 73 50.17 -12.25 21.89
CA LEU A 73 49.17 -12.87 21.01
C LEU A 73 47.74 -12.52 21.45
N LEU A 74 47.52 -12.31 22.75
CA LEU A 74 46.28 -11.75 23.30
C LEU A 74 45.98 -10.35 22.75
N LEU A 75 46.96 -9.45 22.82
CA LEU A 75 46.85 -8.08 22.31
C LEU A 75 46.63 -8.05 20.81
N LEU A 76 47.38 -8.86 20.04
CA LEU A 76 47.24 -8.94 18.58
C LEU A 76 45.85 -9.44 18.16
N ALA A 77 45.34 -10.48 18.82
CA ALA A 77 44.03 -11.04 18.50
C ALA A 77 42.88 -10.09 18.88
N ALA A 78 42.95 -9.46 20.06
CA ALA A 78 41.99 -8.45 20.48
C ALA A 78 41.98 -7.22 19.54
N ALA A 79 43.18 -6.73 19.15
CA ALA A 79 43.32 -5.64 18.18
C ALA A 79 42.76 -6.02 16.81
N GLY A 80 42.99 -7.25 16.33
CA GLY A 80 42.45 -7.77 15.08
C GLY A 80 40.92 -7.78 15.04
N VAL A 81 40.27 -8.27 16.10
CA VAL A 81 38.79 -8.28 16.19
C VAL A 81 38.24 -6.86 16.33
N ALA A 82 38.86 -5.99 17.14
CA ALA A 82 38.45 -4.59 17.28
C ALA A 82 38.57 -3.83 15.95
N PHE A 83 39.64 -4.05 15.19
CA PHE A 83 39.85 -3.47 13.86
C PHE A 83 38.84 -4.00 12.83
N GLY A 84 38.55 -5.31 12.85
CA GLY A 84 37.52 -5.92 12.01
C GLY A 84 36.13 -5.33 12.29
N GLY A 85 35.76 -5.13 13.56
CA GLY A 85 34.51 -4.48 13.95
C GLY A 85 34.44 -3.01 13.52
N LEU A 86 35.54 -2.26 13.66
CA LEU A 86 35.63 -0.88 13.16
C LEU A 86 35.38 -0.81 11.64
N ILE A 87 35.97 -1.72 10.87
CA ILE A 87 35.75 -1.85 9.43
C ILE A 87 34.28 -2.18 9.13
N MET A 88 33.65 -3.13 9.86
CA MET A 88 32.24 -3.48 9.67
C MET A 88 31.30 -2.29 9.96
N VAL A 89 31.56 -1.52 11.02
CA VAL A 89 30.82 -0.29 11.33
C VAL A 89 31.03 0.77 10.25
N ALA A 90 32.25 0.95 9.75
CA ALA A 90 32.56 1.90 8.68
C ALA A 90 31.88 1.53 7.35
N ILE A 91 31.91 0.26 6.95
CA ILE A 91 31.21 -0.26 5.77
C ILE A 91 29.69 -0.06 5.93
N PHE A 92 29.12 -0.45 7.07
CA PHE A 92 27.70 -0.27 7.34
C PHE A 92 27.29 1.22 7.28
N ALA A 93 28.07 2.10 7.91
CA ALA A 93 27.83 3.54 7.88
C ALA A 93 27.93 4.12 6.45
N MET A 94 28.90 3.67 5.65
CA MET A 94 29.06 4.09 4.25
C MET A 94 27.88 3.63 3.38
N MET A 95 27.50 2.35 3.44
CA MET A 95 26.34 1.79 2.72
C MET A 95 25.04 2.51 3.09
N ASN A 96 24.85 2.85 4.38
CA ASN A 96 23.67 3.59 4.83
C ASN A 96 23.72 5.09 4.46
N ARG A 97 24.91 5.70 4.36
CA ARG A 97 25.08 7.11 3.99
C ARG A 97 24.55 7.40 2.59
N ASP A 98 24.90 6.58 1.61
CA ASP A 98 24.43 6.77 0.24
C ASP A 98 22.95 6.43 0.08
N ARG A 99 22.44 5.39 0.77
CA ARG A 99 20.99 5.10 0.84
C ARG A 99 20.20 6.28 1.41
N ARG A 100 20.61 6.80 2.57
CA ARG A 100 20.00 8.00 3.19
C ARG A 100 20.05 9.20 2.26
N LEU A 101 21.19 9.48 1.63
CA LEU A 101 21.32 10.61 0.71
C LEU A 101 20.44 10.45 -0.53
N SER A 102 20.22 9.23 -1.02
CA SER A 102 19.26 8.94 -2.08
C SER A 102 17.82 9.22 -1.66
N LEU A 103 17.41 8.76 -0.46
CA LEU A 103 16.07 9.05 0.09
C LEU A 103 15.83 10.56 0.24
N TRP A 104 16.76 11.32 0.83
CA TRP A 104 16.62 12.77 0.97
C TRP A 104 16.57 13.52 -0.36
N LYS A 105 17.21 12.99 -1.43
CA LYS A 105 17.02 13.50 -2.79
C LYS A 105 15.60 13.23 -3.30
N GLN A 106 15.09 12.01 -3.14
CA GLN A 106 13.73 11.64 -3.54
C GLN A 106 12.68 12.51 -2.83
N HIS A 107 12.82 12.71 -1.51
CA HIS A 107 11.96 13.60 -0.74
C HIS A 107 11.96 15.03 -1.29
N LEU A 108 13.14 15.63 -1.53
CA LEU A 108 13.23 16.99 -2.08
C LEU A 108 12.67 17.08 -3.52
N THR A 109 12.88 16.05 -4.34
CA THR A 109 12.27 15.94 -5.68
C THR A 109 10.74 15.94 -5.57
N CYS A 110 10.16 15.13 -4.69
CA CYS A 110 8.71 15.07 -4.51
C CYS A 110 8.12 16.37 -3.91
N VAL A 111 8.82 17.03 -2.98
CA VAL A 111 8.42 18.34 -2.44
C VAL A 111 8.37 19.38 -3.57
N ARG A 112 9.43 19.50 -4.37
CA ARG A 112 9.49 20.48 -5.47
C ARG A 112 8.56 20.16 -6.64
N PHE A 113 8.22 18.89 -6.85
CA PHE A 113 7.14 18.50 -7.75
C PHE A 113 5.76 18.89 -7.20
N ALA A 114 5.53 18.66 -5.90
CA ALA A 114 4.26 18.99 -5.26
C ALA A 114 4.02 20.51 -5.25
N GLU A 115 4.98 21.29 -4.75
CA GLU A 115 4.96 22.77 -4.75
C GLU A 115 4.65 23.34 -6.14
N ARG A 116 5.30 22.80 -7.19
CA ARG A 116 5.13 23.25 -8.58
C ARG A 116 3.71 23.06 -9.12
N ASN A 117 2.98 22.07 -8.60
CA ASN A 117 1.64 21.70 -9.04
C ASN A 117 0.53 22.12 -8.05
N GLY A 118 0.87 22.84 -6.97
CA GLY A 118 -0.09 23.15 -5.90
C GLY A 118 -0.50 21.94 -5.06
N PHE A 119 0.27 20.85 -5.11
CA PHE A 119 0.06 19.65 -4.29
C PHE A 119 0.86 19.73 -2.98
N VAL A 120 0.51 18.87 -2.03
CA VAL A 120 1.20 18.71 -0.75
C VAL A 120 1.89 17.35 -0.69
N TYR A 121 3.22 17.36 -0.57
CA TYR A 121 4.00 16.16 -0.25
C TYR A 121 3.93 15.86 1.25
N ARG A 122 3.69 14.59 1.62
CA ARG A 122 3.85 14.12 3.01
C ARG A 122 4.74 12.85 3.03
N PRO A 123 5.81 12.83 3.84
CA PRO A 123 6.67 11.64 3.98
C PRO A 123 5.92 10.47 4.62
N GLU A 124 5.01 10.77 5.53
CA GLU A 124 4.19 9.83 6.29
C GLU A 124 2.84 10.48 6.59
N THR A 125 1.74 9.76 6.34
CA THR A 125 0.38 10.14 6.76
C THR A 125 -0.24 8.96 7.49
N PRO A 126 -0.36 8.98 8.84
CA PRO A 126 -0.92 7.88 9.61
C PRO A 126 -2.44 7.78 9.44
N GLY A 127 -2.95 6.54 9.37
CA GLY A 127 -4.37 6.21 9.39
C GLY A 127 -5.27 6.95 8.38
N PRO A 128 -4.92 7.03 7.08
CA PRO A 128 -5.76 7.70 6.07
C PRO A 128 -7.17 7.07 6.03
N ARG A 129 -8.20 7.92 6.11
CA ARG A 129 -9.61 7.50 6.31
C ARG A 129 -10.40 7.41 5.00
N TYR A 130 -9.84 6.76 3.99
CA TYR A 130 -10.54 6.51 2.73
C TYR A 130 -11.51 5.31 2.86
N PRO A 131 -12.65 5.30 2.14
CA PRO A 131 -13.61 4.20 2.18
C PRO A 131 -13.16 2.92 1.45
N GLY A 132 -12.10 3.00 0.64
CA GLY A 132 -11.63 1.91 -0.22
C GLY A 132 -11.03 0.69 0.50
N LEU A 133 -10.98 -0.40 -0.25
CA LEU A 133 -10.66 -1.78 0.13
C LEU A 133 -9.44 -1.92 1.05
N ILE A 134 -8.34 -1.22 0.76
CA ILE A 134 -7.07 -1.41 1.48
C ILE A 134 -7.02 -0.64 2.82
N PHE A 135 -7.75 0.47 2.94
CA PHE A 135 -7.50 1.50 3.97
C PHE A 135 -7.99 1.14 5.38
N ASN A 136 -8.85 0.13 5.48
CA ASN A 136 -9.46 -0.31 6.74
C ASN A 136 -8.92 -1.67 7.22
N LEU A 137 -7.86 -2.20 6.59
CA LEU A 137 -7.29 -3.50 6.89
C LEU A 137 -6.17 -3.43 7.93
N GLY A 138 -6.25 -4.29 8.94
CA GLY A 138 -5.19 -4.46 9.94
C GLY A 138 -4.87 -3.21 10.76
N ASN A 139 -3.65 -3.21 11.30
CA ASN A 139 -3.09 -2.18 12.19
C ASN A 139 -1.89 -1.48 11.54
N GLY A 140 -1.23 -0.53 12.22
CA GLY A 140 -0.02 0.13 11.71
C GLY A 140 -0.21 0.87 10.37
N ARG A 141 -1.44 1.35 10.13
CA ARG A 141 -1.90 1.85 8.82
C ARG A 141 -1.33 3.22 8.51
N ALA A 142 -0.67 3.40 7.37
CA ALA A 142 -0.11 4.68 6.94
C ALA A 142 0.14 4.76 5.42
N THR A 143 0.17 5.98 4.88
CA THR A 143 0.70 6.28 3.54
C THR A 143 2.12 6.82 3.67
N GLU A 144 3.10 6.11 3.10
CA GLU A 144 4.55 6.33 3.25
C GLU A 144 5.33 6.01 1.96
N PRO A 145 5.70 7.03 1.17
CA PRO A 145 5.22 8.41 1.16
C PRO A 145 3.95 8.62 0.32
N GLY A 146 3.40 9.84 0.34
CA GLY A 146 2.28 10.25 -0.52
C GLY A 146 2.32 11.71 -0.95
N ILE A 147 1.67 12.00 -2.07
CA ILE A 147 1.37 13.34 -2.58
C ILE A 147 -0.15 13.49 -2.61
N PHE A 148 -0.64 14.66 -2.22
CA PHE A 148 -2.05 14.97 -2.01
C PHE A 148 -2.41 16.28 -2.70
N SER A 149 -3.64 16.39 -3.20
CA SER A 149 -4.21 17.63 -3.77
C SER A 149 -5.58 17.85 -3.17
N ASP A 150 -5.90 19.08 -2.77
CA ASP A 150 -7.20 19.39 -2.17
C ASP A 150 -8.27 19.68 -3.25
N ASP A 151 -7.87 20.31 -4.37
CA ASP A 151 -8.77 20.72 -5.47
C ASP A 151 -8.59 19.92 -6.79
N GLY A 152 -7.55 19.09 -6.90
CA GLY A 152 -7.26 18.32 -8.10
C GLY A 152 -8.11 17.05 -8.24
N PRO A 153 -8.38 16.57 -9.48
CA PRO A 153 -9.16 15.34 -9.67
C PRO A 153 -8.46 14.11 -9.06
N VAL A 154 -7.13 14.07 -9.09
CA VAL A 154 -6.30 13.11 -8.34
C VAL A 154 -5.99 13.69 -6.97
N VAL A 155 -6.83 13.37 -5.98
CA VAL A 155 -6.73 13.88 -4.60
C VAL A 155 -5.55 13.28 -3.83
N ALA A 156 -5.14 12.06 -4.16
CA ALA A 156 -3.95 11.45 -3.57
C ALA A 156 -3.29 10.42 -4.47
N CYS A 157 -1.96 10.32 -4.40
CA CYS A 157 -1.19 9.18 -4.89
C CYS A 157 -0.07 8.84 -3.90
N GLY A 158 0.11 7.57 -3.56
CA GLY A 158 1.13 7.18 -2.58
C GLY A 158 1.28 5.68 -2.40
N ARG A 159 2.20 5.30 -1.51
CA ARG A 159 2.39 3.92 -1.07
C ARG A 159 1.71 3.73 0.27
N TYR A 160 0.73 2.85 0.34
CA TYR A 160 0.03 2.50 1.56
C TYR A 160 0.62 1.24 2.19
N LYS A 161 0.72 1.21 3.52
CA LYS A 161 1.11 0.04 4.32
C LYS A 161 0.08 -0.26 5.41
N TRP A 162 0.00 -1.53 5.79
CA TRP A 162 -0.66 -1.98 7.01
C TRP A 162 -0.02 -3.29 7.50
N GLU A 163 -0.34 -3.68 8.72
CA GLU A 163 0.18 -4.89 9.36
C GLU A 163 -0.93 -5.85 9.77
N THR A 164 -0.67 -7.15 9.63
CA THR A 164 -1.53 -8.25 10.06
C THR A 164 -0.75 -9.25 10.88
N GLY A 165 -1.34 -9.78 11.95
CA GLY A 165 -0.64 -10.57 12.96
C GLY A 165 -0.28 -9.72 14.18
N SER A 166 0.52 -10.27 15.07
CA SER A 166 0.96 -9.64 16.32
C SER A 166 2.31 -10.21 16.76
N GLY A 167 3.15 -9.40 17.37
CA GLY A 167 4.50 -9.82 17.79
C GLY A 167 5.36 -10.23 16.59
N ASP A 168 6.16 -11.29 16.77
CA ASP A 168 7.14 -11.76 15.78
C ASP A 168 6.51 -12.28 14.48
N ASP A 169 5.22 -12.63 14.50
CA ASP A 169 4.44 -13.05 13.33
C ASP A 169 3.80 -11.87 12.54
N SER A 170 4.11 -10.62 12.90
CA SER A 170 3.60 -9.44 12.17
C SER A 170 4.08 -9.40 10.72
N LYS A 171 3.15 -9.24 9.78
CA LYS A 171 3.42 -9.12 8.34
C LYS A 171 2.99 -7.75 7.84
N THR A 172 3.96 -6.93 7.43
CA THR A 172 3.72 -5.65 6.76
C THR A 172 3.35 -5.87 5.30
N HIS A 173 2.11 -5.53 4.94
CA HIS A 173 1.63 -5.46 3.56
C HIS A 173 1.92 -4.08 2.99
N ARG A 174 2.20 -4.02 1.68
CA ARG A 174 2.41 -2.76 0.95
C ARG A 174 1.68 -2.80 -0.39
N TRP A 175 1.06 -1.68 -0.70
CA TRP A 175 0.36 -1.38 -1.94
C TRP A 175 0.70 0.05 -2.38
N GLN A 176 0.51 0.36 -3.65
CA GLN A 176 0.47 1.72 -4.15
C GLN A 176 -0.95 2.02 -4.60
N TYR A 177 -1.37 3.27 -4.40
CA TYR A 177 -2.71 3.71 -4.77
C TYR A 177 -2.69 5.10 -5.39
N ALA A 178 -3.71 5.36 -6.21
CA ALA A 178 -4.20 6.70 -6.47
C ALA A 178 -5.68 6.79 -6.09
N ALA A 179 -6.13 7.97 -5.67
CA ALA A 179 -7.50 8.26 -5.26
C ALA A 179 -8.01 9.45 -6.08
N ILE A 180 -9.08 9.22 -6.84
CA ILE A 180 -9.75 10.21 -7.66
C ILE A 180 -11.13 10.48 -7.07
N ARG A 181 -11.49 11.76 -6.90
CA ARG A 181 -12.83 12.13 -6.42
C ARG A 181 -13.80 12.21 -7.58
N LEU A 182 -14.99 11.65 -7.40
CA LEU A 182 -16.10 11.72 -8.34
C LEU A 182 -17.10 12.81 -7.89
N PRO A 183 -17.77 13.50 -8.82
CA PRO A 183 -18.79 14.52 -8.49
C PRO A 183 -20.09 13.94 -7.92
N GLY A 184 -20.34 12.64 -8.06
CA GLY A 184 -21.49 11.93 -7.48
C GLY A 184 -21.09 10.58 -6.87
N THR A 185 -22.02 9.99 -6.11
CA THR A 185 -21.84 8.67 -5.49
C THR A 185 -22.35 7.55 -6.38
N LEU A 186 -21.56 6.48 -6.52
CA LEU A 186 -21.90 5.30 -7.30
C LEU A 186 -22.00 4.04 -6.41
N PRO A 187 -22.69 2.97 -6.86
CA PRO A 187 -22.65 1.68 -6.18
C PRO A 187 -21.22 1.13 -6.14
N HIS A 188 -20.87 0.39 -5.08
CA HIS A 188 -19.52 -0.10 -4.89
C HIS A 188 -19.17 -1.18 -5.92
N MET A 189 -18.30 -0.88 -6.86
CA MET A 189 -17.86 -1.82 -7.91
C MET A 189 -16.34 -2.00 -7.89
N VAL A 190 -15.87 -3.21 -8.18
CA VAL A 190 -14.43 -3.51 -8.27
C VAL A 190 -14.12 -4.21 -9.59
N LEU A 191 -13.06 -3.76 -10.27
CA LEU A 191 -12.44 -4.44 -11.40
C LEU A 191 -11.07 -4.98 -10.96
N ASP A 192 -11.01 -6.28 -10.71
CA ASP A 192 -9.79 -7.02 -10.35
C ASP A 192 -9.00 -7.37 -11.63
N ALA A 193 -7.78 -6.85 -11.78
CA ALA A 193 -7.01 -6.95 -13.01
C ALA A 193 -6.26 -8.28 -13.13
N ARG A 194 -6.69 -9.13 -14.08
CA ARG A 194 -6.15 -10.49 -14.24
C ARG A 194 -4.67 -10.56 -14.59
N SER A 195 -4.06 -9.47 -15.06
CA SER A 195 -2.63 -9.46 -15.40
C SER A 195 -1.71 -9.32 -14.17
N ASN A 196 -2.20 -8.76 -13.06
CA ASN A 196 -1.42 -8.64 -11.82
C ASN A 196 -1.62 -9.86 -10.88
N ASN A 197 -2.53 -10.75 -11.25
CA ASN A 197 -2.87 -11.99 -10.55
C ASN A 197 -1.89 -13.11 -10.92
N ARG A 198 -1.17 -13.64 -9.91
CA ARG A 198 -0.24 -14.77 -10.09
C ARG A 198 -0.96 -16.13 -10.00
N LEU A 199 -1.63 -16.39 -8.88
CA LEU A 199 -2.37 -17.61 -8.60
C LEU A 199 -3.64 -17.23 -7.83
N GLY A 200 -4.69 -16.88 -8.58
CA GLY A 200 -5.89 -16.25 -8.03
C GLY A 200 -5.73 -14.74 -7.79
N THR A 201 -6.76 -14.12 -7.23
CA THR A 201 -6.81 -12.68 -6.98
C THR A 201 -5.73 -12.21 -6.01
N ASN A 202 -5.04 -11.14 -6.38
CA ASN A 202 -4.04 -10.45 -5.58
C ASN A 202 -4.69 -9.54 -4.51
N LEU A 203 -6.00 -9.28 -4.63
CA LEU A 203 -6.76 -8.44 -3.71
C LEU A 203 -6.64 -8.96 -2.26
N PRO A 204 -6.46 -8.05 -1.27
CA PRO A 204 -6.24 -8.45 0.11
C PRO A 204 -7.46 -9.14 0.72
N VAL A 205 -8.66 -8.90 0.18
CA VAL A 205 -9.92 -9.54 0.57
C VAL A 205 -10.52 -10.29 -0.63
N ALA A 206 -11.29 -11.35 -0.39
CA ALA A 206 -12.10 -11.97 -1.41
C ALA A 206 -13.55 -11.49 -1.29
N TYR A 207 -14.21 -11.23 -2.41
CA TYR A 207 -15.65 -10.98 -2.45
C TYR A 207 -16.43 -12.28 -2.62
N ARG A 208 -17.72 -12.24 -2.33
CA ARG A 208 -18.60 -13.41 -2.53
C ARG A 208 -18.76 -13.72 -4.02
N SER A 209 -18.92 -14.99 -4.37
CA SER A 209 -19.08 -15.42 -5.77
C SER A 209 -20.39 -14.94 -6.41
N ASP A 210 -21.47 -14.78 -5.62
CA ASP A 210 -22.76 -14.24 -6.07
C ASP A 210 -22.72 -12.75 -6.45
N GLN A 211 -21.60 -12.08 -6.18
CA GLN A 211 -21.35 -10.68 -6.48
C GLN A 211 -20.46 -10.46 -7.72
N ARG A 212 -20.01 -11.54 -8.35
CA ARG A 212 -19.24 -11.46 -9.60
C ARG A 212 -20.19 -11.14 -10.75
N VAL A 213 -19.86 -10.12 -11.53
CA VAL A 213 -20.59 -9.73 -12.73
C VAL A 213 -19.73 -10.04 -13.96
N SER A 214 -20.37 -10.54 -15.01
CA SER A 214 -19.81 -10.61 -16.36
C SER A 214 -20.35 -9.40 -17.12
N LEU A 215 -19.46 -8.58 -17.66
CA LEU A 215 -19.82 -7.41 -18.48
C LEU A 215 -19.55 -7.64 -19.97
N GLY A 216 -19.15 -8.86 -20.33
CA GLY A 216 -18.87 -9.28 -21.69
C GLY A 216 -17.42 -9.03 -22.11
N GLN A 217 -17.13 -9.37 -23.36
CA GLN A 217 -15.84 -9.13 -23.99
C GLN A 217 -15.78 -7.70 -24.55
N PRO A 218 -14.61 -7.02 -24.51
CA PRO A 218 -13.29 -7.53 -24.12
C PRO A 218 -12.98 -7.46 -22.61
N LEU A 219 -13.84 -6.88 -21.77
CA LEU A 219 -13.54 -6.64 -20.36
C LEU A 219 -13.25 -7.95 -19.60
N ASP A 220 -14.10 -8.96 -19.78
CA ASP A 220 -14.03 -10.23 -19.06
C ASP A 220 -12.80 -11.10 -19.42
N LYS A 221 -12.01 -10.72 -20.44
CA LYS A 221 -10.69 -11.31 -20.71
C LYS A 221 -9.61 -10.73 -19.79
N HIS A 222 -9.78 -9.50 -19.35
CA HIS A 222 -8.75 -8.70 -18.68
C HIS A 222 -9.04 -8.41 -17.21
N PHE A 223 -10.31 -8.35 -16.83
CA PHE A 223 -10.74 -8.07 -15.47
C PHE A 223 -11.70 -9.14 -14.93
N THR A 224 -11.88 -9.14 -13.62
CA THR A 224 -13.01 -9.77 -12.95
C THR A 224 -13.81 -8.67 -12.28
N ALA A 225 -15.03 -8.42 -12.75
CA ALA A 225 -15.90 -7.39 -12.21
C ALA A 225 -16.71 -7.92 -11.01
N TYR A 226 -16.89 -7.07 -10.01
CA TYR A 226 -17.73 -7.30 -8.85
C TYR A 226 -18.69 -6.11 -8.64
N ALA A 227 -19.95 -6.41 -8.34
CA ALA A 227 -20.97 -5.42 -7.94
C ALA A 227 -21.83 -5.98 -6.80
N PRO A 228 -22.58 -5.14 -6.06
CA PRO A 228 -23.47 -5.63 -5.00
C PRO A 228 -24.58 -6.49 -5.59
N SER A 229 -25.04 -7.52 -4.86
CA SER A 229 -26.09 -8.42 -5.35
C SER A 229 -27.33 -7.60 -5.73
N GLY A 230 -27.78 -7.71 -6.99
CA GLY A 230 -28.86 -6.89 -7.57
C GLY A 230 -28.44 -5.63 -8.35
N TYR A 231 -27.14 -5.28 -8.37
CA TYR A 231 -26.58 -4.12 -9.10
C TYR A 231 -25.79 -4.50 -10.36
N GLY A 232 -25.90 -5.76 -10.82
CA GLY A 232 -25.24 -6.21 -12.04
C GLY A 232 -25.69 -5.47 -13.30
N PHE A 233 -26.95 -5.00 -13.34
CA PHE A 233 -27.46 -4.16 -14.42
C PHE A 233 -26.90 -2.73 -14.35
N ASP A 234 -26.87 -2.13 -13.16
CA ASP A 234 -26.29 -0.81 -12.91
C ASP A 234 -24.81 -0.74 -13.32
N ALA A 235 -24.08 -1.86 -13.27
CA ALA A 235 -22.71 -1.95 -13.75
C ALA A 235 -22.57 -1.71 -15.26
N TYR A 236 -23.54 -2.10 -16.10
CA TYR A 236 -23.53 -1.79 -17.54
C TYR A 236 -23.80 -0.30 -17.83
N TYR A 237 -24.53 0.41 -16.96
CA TYR A 237 -24.73 1.85 -17.08
C TYR A 237 -23.45 2.65 -16.82
N ILE A 238 -22.64 2.18 -15.86
CA ILE A 238 -21.39 2.82 -15.46
C ILE A 238 -20.25 2.42 -16.41
N PHE A 239 -20.07 1.12 -16.65
CA PHE A 239 -19.05 0.58 -17.56
C PHE A 239 -19.57 0.52 -18.99
N THR A 240 -19.71 1.71 -19.60
CA THR A 240 -20.11 1.84 -21.01
C THR A 240 -19.06 1.24 -21.96
N PRO A 241 -19.42 0.83 -23.19
CA PRO A 241 -18.49 0.16 -24.11
C PRO A 241 -17.22 0.97 -24.44
N ASP A 242 -17.34 2.29 -24.53
CA ASP A 242 -16.20 3.21 -24.69
C ASP A 242 -15.28 3.20 -23.46
N LEU A 243 -15.85 3.25 -22.25
CA LEU A 243 -15.07 3.15 -21.02
C LEU A 243 -14.36 1.79 -20.91
N ILE A 244 -15.04 0.70 -21.26
CA ILE A 244 -14.46 -0.65 -21.32
C ILE A 244 -13.24 -0.68 -22.26
N ALA A 245 -13.30 -0.03 -23.43
CA ALA A 245 -12.16 0.05 -24.34
C ALA A 245 -10.95 0.76 -23.68
N TYR A 246 -11.14 1.94 -23.08
CA TYR A 246 -10.07 2.65 -22.37
C TYR A 246 -9.46 1.85 -21.21
N LEU A 247 -10.31 1.13 -20.45
CA LEU A 247 -9.87 0.26 -19.36
C LEU A 247 -9.02 -0.91 -19.88
N VAL A 248 -9.43 -1.51 -21.00
CA VAL A 248 -8.69 -2.59 -21.66
C VAL A 248 -7.40 -2.09 -22.30
N ASP A 249 -7.31 -0.86 -22.81
CA ASP A 249 -6.06 -0.40 -23.43
C ASP A 249 -5.04 0.10 -22.41
N ALA A 250 -5.47 0.80 -21.36
CA ALA A 250 -4.55 1.55 -20.49
C ALA A 250 -4.48 1.10 -19.02
N SER A 251 -5.51 0.43 -18.47
CA SER A 251 -5.57 0.11 -17.03
C SER A 251 -5.41 -1.37 -16.70
N ARG A 252 -5.10 -2.23 -17.67
CA ARG A 252 -4.95 -3.71 -17.53
C ARG A 252 -4.04 -4.22 -16.41
N ALA A 253 -3.17 -3.39 -15.86
CA ALA A 253 -2.24 -3.73 -14.78
C ALA A 253 -2.73 -3.33 -13.37
N PHE A 254 -3.79 -2.51 -13.28
CA PHE A 254 -4.27 -1.91 -12.03
C PHE A 254 -5.65 -2.41 -11.67
N ASP A 255 -5.85 -2.69 -10.39
CA ASP A 255 -7.19 -2.94 -9.87
C ASP A 255 -7.90 -1.59 -9.69
N LEU A 256 -9.19 -1.54 -10.01
CA LEU A 256 -10.00 -0.33 -9.84
C LEU A 256 -11.13 -0.60 -8.84
N GLU A 257 -11.40 0.35 -7.96
CA GLU A 257 -12.53 0.32 -7.04
C GLU A 257 -13.30 1.64 -7.14
N ILE A 258 -14.58 1.55 -7.44
CA ILE A 258 -15.54 2.63 -7.26
C ILE A 258 -16.23 2.39 -5.92
N VAL A 259 -16.20 3.35 -5.00
CA VAL A 259 -16.92 3.25 -3.71
C VAL A 259 -17.28 4.63 -3.18
N ASP A 260 -18.55 4.80 -2.79
CA ASP A 260 -19.14 6.11 -2.52
C ASP A 260 -18.88 7.06 -3.70
N ASP A 261 -18.20 8.18 -3.49
CA ASP A 261 -17.80 9.17 -4.49
C ASP A 261 -16.29 9.11 -4.81
N TRP A 262 -15.69 7.94 -4.73
CA TRP A 262 -14.27 7.70 -5.04
C TRP A 262 -14.09 6.69 -6.16
N LEU A 263 -13.10 6.95 -7.01
CA LEU A 263 -12.43 5.97 -7.87
C LEU A 263 -11.00 5.77 -7.34
N PHE A 264 -10.70 4.59 -6.82
CA PHE A 264 -9.35 4.18 -6.47
C PHE A 264 -8.70 3.37 -7.59
N VAL A 265 -7.40 3.58 -7.76
CA VAL A 265 -6.51 2.79 -8.60
C VAL A 265 -5.50 2.11 -7.69
N TYR A 266 -5.32 0.80 -7.80
CA TYR A 266 -4.44 0.02 -6.94
C TYR A 266 -3.42 -0.80 -7.73
N SER A 267 -2.22 -0.98 -7.15
CA SER A 267 -1.25 -1.98 -7.61
C SER A 267 -0.25 -2.33 -6.50
N ARG A 268 0.51 -3.41 -6.68
CA ARG A 268 1.73 -3.69 -5.90
C ARG A 268 2.94 -2.87 -6.37
N SER A 269 2.94 -2.43 -7.64
CA SER A 269 4.05 -1.75 -8.31
C SER A 269 3.61 -1.01 -9.58
N GLY A 270 4.16 0.17 -9.84
CA GLY A 270 3.92 0.95 -11.07
C GLY A 270 3.36 2.36 -10.83
N LEU A 271 2.91 2.66 -9.61
CA LEU A 271 2.53 4.01 -9.17
C LEU A 271 3.66 4.61 -8.31
N ASP A 272 4.83 4.82 -8.93
CA ASP A 272 5.97 5.46 -8.27
C ASP A 272 5.83 6.99 -8.33
N ILE A 273 5.58 7.61 -7.18
CA ILE A 273 5.40 9.07 -7.08
C ILE A 273 6.65 9.87 -7.48
N THR A 274 7.82 9.23 -7.63
CA THR A 274 9.06 9.85 -8.12
C THR A 274 9.20 9.79 -9.64
N ALA A 275 8.36 9.01 -10.34
CA ALA A 275 8.47 8.79 -11.78
C ALA A 275 7.52 9.70 -12.57
N PRO A 276 8.00 10.48 -13.56
CA PRO A 276 7.16 11.30 -14.45
C PRO A 276 6.02 10.50 -15.10
N ARG A 277 6.32 9.27 -15.54
CA ARG A 277 5.35 8.38 -16.21
C ARG A 277 4.13 8.05 -15.35
N THR A 278 4.30 7.90 -14.03
CA THR A 278 3.18 7.63 -13.12
C THR A 278 2.21 8.82 -13.12
N TRP A 279 2.73 10.04 -13.04
CA TRP A 279 1.90 11.25 -13.04
C TRP A 279 1.23 11.50 -14.39
N GLN A 280 1.93 11.29 -15.50
CA GLN A 280 1.34 11.33 -16.85
C GLN A 280 0.22 10.29 -17.03
N GLN A 281 0.41 9.08 -16.49
CA GLN A 281 -0.60 8.02 -16.55
C GLN A 281 -1.81 8.33 -15.66
N LEU A 282 -1.60 8.89 -14.47
CA LEU A 282 -2.70 9.29 -13.57
C LEU A 282 -3.48 10.49 -14.11
N ASP A 283 -2.80 11.46 -14.72
CA ASP A 283 -3.44 12.59 -15.40
C ASP A 283 -4.33 12.09 -16.55
N TRP A 284 -3.78 11.23 -17.43
CA TRP A 284 -4.56 10.58 -18.49
C TRP A 284 -5.74 9.76 -17.94
N LEU A 285 -5.55 8.99 -16.87
CA LEU A 285 -6.59 8.15 -16.28
C LEU A 285 -7.70 9.00 -15.65
N ALA A 286 -7.35 10.10 -14.97
CA ALA A 286 -8.32 11.05 -14.43
C ALA A 286 -9.11 11.74 -15.56
N GLN A 287 -8.45 12.20 -16.61
CA GLN A 287 -9.09 12.88 -17.75
C GLN A 287 -9.92 11.96 -18.67
N THR A 288 -9.68 10.64 -18.64
CA THR A 288 -10.43 9.67 -19.47
C THR A 288 -11.39 8.83 -18.65
N VAL A 289 -10.89 7.92 -17.81
CA VAL A 289 -11.67 7.01 -16.96
C VAL A 289 -12.40 7.81 -15.88
N GLY A 290 -11.68 8.66 -15.16
CA GLY A 290 -12.23 9.50 -14.09
C GLY A 290 -13.35 10.43 -14.58
N ALA A 291 -13.13 11.13 -15.69
CA ALA A 291 -14.13 12.03 -16.30
C ALA A 291 -15.39 11.29 -16.79
N ARG A 292 -15.24 10.12 -17.44
CA ARG A 292 -16.39 9.32 -17.91
C ARG A 292 -17.19 8.73 -16.75
N VAL A 293 -16.52 8.14 -15.76
CA VAL A 293 -17.17 7.65 -14.52
C VAL A 293 -17.81 8.81 -13.77
N GLY A 294 -17.16 9.98 -13.74
CA GLY A 294 -17.67 11.20 -13.13
C GLY A 294 -18.98 11.67 -13.75
N SER A 295 -19.03 11.82 -15.08
CA SER A 295 -20.26 12.18 -15.80
C SER A 295 -21.42 11.18 -15.56
N ARG A 296 -21.10 9.88 -15.43
CA ARG A 296 -22.10 8.87 -15.01
C ARG A 296 -22.52 9.04 -13.55
N SER A 297 -21.62 9.42 -12.65
CA SER A 297 -21.95 9.65 -11.23
C SER A 297 -22.87 10.85 -11.00
N GLU A 298 -22.79 11.91 -11.81
CA GLU A 298 -23.71 13.06 -11.73
C GLU A 298 -25.14 12.68 -12.09
N SER A 299 -25.28 11.78 -13.07
CA SER A 299 -26.56 11.37 -13.67
C SER A 299 -27.16 10.10 -13.08
N TYR A 300 -26.37 9.26 -12.39
CA TYR A 300 -26.83 8.01 -11.77
C TYR A 300 -27.85 8.27 -10.65
N ARG A 301 -28.98 7.56 -10.71
CA ARG A 301 -30.01 7.56 -9.66
C ARG A 301 -30.44 6.12 -9.42
N ASP A 302 -30.20 5.60 -8.22
CA ASP A 302 -30.66 4.28 -7.83
C ASP A 302 -32.16 4.33 -7.52
N HIS A 303 -32.98 3.69 -8.35
CA HIS A 303 -34.44 3.62 -8.18
C HIS A 303 -34.86 2.95 -6.86
N ARG A 304 -33.95 2.20 -6.21
CA ARG A 304 -34.16 1.50 -4.95
C ARG A 304 -34.03 2.44 -3.73
N VAL A 305 -33.69 3.71 -3.94
CA VAL A 305 -33.61 4.72 -2.87
C VAL A 305 -35.01 5.07 -2.40
N GLY A 306 -35.30 4.75 -1.14
CA GLY A 306 -36.62 4.94 -0.52
C GLY A 306 -37.49 3.68 -0.52
N GLU A 307 -37.09 2.62 -1.23
CA GLU A 307 -37.72 1.31 -1.04
C GLU A 307 -37.45 0.78 0.38
N PRO A 308 -38.46 0.21 1.08
CA PRO A 308 -38.23 -0.46 2.34
C PRO A 308 -37.32 -1.68 2.11
N ALA A 309 -36.23 -1.76 2.88
CA ALA A 309 -35.30 -2.88 2.79
C ALA A 309 -35.99 -4.17 3.29
N MET A 310 -36.53 -4.97 2.37
CA MET A 310 -37.30 -6.19 2.65
C MET A 310 -36.57 -7.30 3.46
N ASP A 311 -35.31 -7.10 3.84
CA ASP A 311 -34.51 -8.07 4.62
C ASP A 311 -34.50 -7.79 6.14
N ALA A 312 -35.23 -6.78 6.63
CA ALA A 312 -35.18 -6.35 8.04
C ALA A 312 -36.56 -6.34 8.73
N PRO A 313 -36.93 -7.43 9.47
CA PRO A 313 -38.14 -7.43 10.29
C PRO A 313 -37.99 -6.47 11.49
N GLY A 314 -38.94 -5.55 11.66
CA GLY A 314 -39.21 -4.91 12.96
C GLY A 314 -38.37 -3.70 13.36
N LEU A 315 -37.78 -2.94 12.44
CA LEU A 315 -37.12 -1.66 12.76
C LEU A 315 -37.95 -0.46 12.29
N THR A 316 -38.17 0.48 13.22
CA THR A 316 -38.88 1.74 12.98
C THR A 316 -38.18 2.62 11.93
N PRO A 317 -38.90 3.51 11.22
CA PRO A 317 -38.29 4.42 10.26
C PRO A 317 -37.20 5.27 10.93
N ARG A 318 -35.94 5.04 10.54
CA ARG A 318 -34.82 5.87 10.99
C ARG A 318 -35.02 7.28 10.41
N PRO A 319 -34.91 8.37 11.22
CA PRO A 319 -35.04 9.72 10.70
C PRO A 319 -34.07 9.96 9.54
N ALA A 320 -34.53 10.68 8.52
CA ALA A 320 -33.77 10.92 7.30
C ALA A 320 -32.40 11.55 7.64
N PRO A 321 -31.29 11.08 7.05
CA PRO A 321 -29.99 11.66 7.30
C PRO A 321 -29.96 13.13 6.86
N THR A 322 -29.48 14.01 7.72
CA THR A 322 -29.28 15.43 7.42
C THR A 322 -28.10 15.61 6.46
N GLY A 323 -28.40 15.59 5.17
CA GLY A 323 -27.46 15.74 4.06
C GLY A 323 -28.21 15.69 2.71
N PRO A 324 -27.50 15.86 1.58
CA PRO A 324 -28.11 15.63 0.28
C PRO A 324 -28.68 14.20 0.19
N PRO A 325 -29.82 14.00 -0.49
CA PRO A 325 -30.47 12.69 -0.55
C PRO A 325 -29.51 11.67 -1.17
N PRO A 326 -29.37 10.47 -0.59
CA PRO A 326 -28.38 9.50 -1.05
C PRO A 326 -28.73 9.00 -2.46
N GLN A 327 -27.81 9.12 -3.40
CA GLN A 327 -28.04 8.66 -4.79
C GLN A 327 -28.02 7.13 -4.93
N VAL A 328 -27.52 6.41 -3.91
CA VAL A 328 -27.37 4.95 -3.87
C VAL A 328 -28.05 4.37 -2.61
N ALA A 329 -28.89 3.35 -2.79
CA ALA A 329 -29.57 2.68 -1.68
C ALA A 329 -28.57 1.86 -0.83
N PRO A 330 -28.87 1.57 0.46
CA PRO A 330 -27.90 0.95 1.37
C PRO A 330 -27.29 -0.37 0.88
N ARG A 331 -28.07 -1.21 0.16
CA ARG A 331 -27.59 -2.48 -0.41
C ARG A 331 -26.49 -2.28 -1.47
N GLY A 332 -26.49 -1.16 -2.20
CA GLY A 332 -25.50 -0.84 -3.24
C GLY A 332 -24.19 -0.24 -2.74
N ARG A 333 -24.10 0.17 -1.47
CA ARG A 333 -22.95 0.96 -0.99
C ARG A 333 -21.69 0.15 -0.71
N ARG A 334 -21.78 -1.16 -0.46
CA ARG A 334 -20.61 -1.99 -0.13
C ARG A 334 -20.74 -3.39 -0.70
N LEU A 335 -19.68 -3.88 -1.35
CA LEU A 335 -19.51 -5.30 -1.61
C LEU A 335 -19.43 -6.07 -0.28
N ARG A 336 -19.96 -7.30 -0.23
CA ARG A 336 -19.83 -8.16 0.95
C ARG A 336 -18.62 -9.06 0.74
N THR A 337 -17.85 -9.23 1.80
CA THR A 337 -16.66 -10.07 1.78
C THR A 337 -17.05 -11.54 1.86
N GLY A 338 -16.32 -12.37 1.14
CA GLY A 338 -16.46 -13.83 1.12
C GLY A 338 -15.32 -14.48 1.89
N VAL A 339 -15.52 -15.75 2.26
CA VAL A 339 -14.49 -16.56 2.91
C VAL A 339 -13.41 -16.94 1.89
N LYS A 340 -12.13 -16.68 2.20
CA LYS A 340 -11.00 -17.14 1.38
C LYS A 340 -10.82 -18.65 1.52
N TRP A 341 -11.58 -19.43 0.74
CA TRP A 341 -11.53 -20.91 0.73
C TRP A 341 -10.13 -21.48 0.51
N THR A 342 -9.24 -20.78 -0.20
CA THR A 342 -7.83 -21.17 -0.35
C THR A 342 -7.05 -21.14 0.97
N ALA A 343 -7.37 -20.21 1.88
CA ALA A 343 -6.78 -20.17 3.21
C ALA A 343 -7.32 -21.31 4.10
N ILE A 344 -8.59 -21.67 3.95
CA ILE A 344 -9.18 -22.84 4.63
C ILE A 344 -8.54 -24.13 4.12
N ALA A 345 -8.46 -24.33 2.80
CA ALA A 345 -7.82 -25.51 2.20
C ALA A 345 -6.34 -25.64 2.59
N GLY A 346 -5.59 -24.53 2.60
CA GLY A 346 -4.21 -24.49 3.10
C GLY A 346 -4.11 -24.84 4.58
N GLY A 347 -5.02 -24.33 5.42
CA GLY A 347 -5.08 -24.68 6.84
C GLY A 347 -5.41 -26.15 7.09
N ILE A 348 -6.34 -26.73 6.32
CA ILE A 348 -6.67 -28.16 6.37
C ILE A 348 -5.47 -29.01 5.96
N LEU A 349 -4.79 -28.69 4.85
CA LEU A 349 -3.60 -29.40 4.40
C LEU A 349 -2.46 -29.32 5.41
N TYR A 350 -2.25 -28.16 6.04
CA TYR A 350 -1.27 -28.00 7.11
C TYR A 350 -1.63 -28.80 8.37
N GLY A 351 -2.92 -28.83 8.75
CA GLY A 351 -3.42 -29.66 9.84
C GLY A 351 -3.23 -31.16 9.58
N ILE A 352 -3.47 -31.62 8.34
CA ILE A 352 -3.19 -33.00 7.91
C ILE A 352 -1.70 -33.31 7.98
N TYR A 353 -0.83 -32.40 7.50
CA TYR A 353 0.62 -32.55 7.61
C TYR A 353 1.09 -32.66 9.07
N LEU A 354 0.59 -31.79 9.96
CA LEU A 354 0.89 -31.86 11.39
C LEU A 354 0.43 -33.19 12.00
N LEU A 355 -0.79 -33.64 11.69
CA LEU A 355 -1.34 -34.91 12.18
C LEU A 355 -0.48 -36.11 11.72
N ILE A 356 -0.08 -36.16 10.44
CA ILE A 356 0.82 -37.19 9.91
C ILE A 356 2.17 -37.15 10.64
N SER A 357 2.74 -35.95 10.84
CA SER A 357 4.02 -35.80 11.54
C SER A 357 3.97 -36.23 13.01
N LEU A 358 2.81 -36.06 13.67
CA LEU A 358 2.58 -36.50 15.04
C LEU A 358 2.44 -38.03 15.11
N ILE A 359 1.69 -38.63 14.19
CA ILE A 359 1.54 -40.10 14.10
C ILE A 359 2.90 -40.77 13.85
N ALA A 360 3.72 -40.22 12.94
CA ALA A 360 5.07 -40.72 12.69
C ALA A 360 5.95 -40.70 13.95
N LYS A 361 5.97 -39.58 14.69
CA LYS A 361 6.70 -39.47 15.96
C LYS A 361 6.21 -40.40 17.07
N ILE A 362 4.91 -40.70 17.11
CA ILE A 362 4.35 -41.67 18.07
C ILE A 362 4.76 -43.10 17.67
N ALA A 363 4.78 -43.41 16.38
CA ALA A 363 5.25 -44.72 15.90
C ALA A 363 6.75 -44.95 16.21
N GLU A 364 7.60 -43.93 16.04
CA GLU A 364 9.01 -43.93 16.45
C GLU A 364 9.25 -44.08 17.96
N TRP A 365 8.21 -43.87 18.80
CA TRP A 365 8.31 -43.95 20.26
C TRP A 365 7.75 -45.26 20.85
N VAL A 366 7.06 -46.06 20.02
CA VAL A 366 6.36 -47.29 20.43
C VAL A 366 6.93 -48.55 19.76
N GLY A 367 7.71 -48.41 18.69
CA GLY A 367 8.51 -49.47 18.06
C GLY A 367 9.98 -49.40 18.43
#